data_AF-A0A944GGD9-F1
#
_entry.id   AF-A0A944GGD9-F1
#
_cell.length_a   1.000
_cell.length_b   1.000
_cell.length_c   1.000
_cell.angle_alpha   90.00
_cell.angle_beta   90.00
_cell.angle_gamma   90.00
#
_symmetry.space_group_name_H-M   'P 1'
#
loop_
_entity.id
_entity.type
_entity.pdbx_description
1 polymer ?
#
loop_
_entity_poly.entity_id
_entity_poly.type
_entity_poly.pdbx_seq_one_letter_code
_entity_poly.pdbx_strand_id
1 'polypeptide(L)'
;MMKITPKQAERIRRLVKSLCANCDESGSCLLLDDGEGHKCVQLISIYGIYCNYFLNAVLPAEKELYEEIQKQNKLKTERTNKNEKL
;
A
#
# COMPACT_ATOMS: atom_id res chain seq x y z
N MET A 1 2.21 2.19 -10.17
CA MET A 1 2.58 2.01 -8.75
C MET A 1 2.12 3.21 -7.94
N MET A 2 1.25 3.02 -6.94
CA MET A 2 0.79 4.13 -6.10
C MET A 2 1.90 4.56 -5.13
N LYS A 3 2.35 5.82 -5.24
CA LYS A 3 3.33 6.42 -4.34
C LYS A 3 2.65 6.81 -3.03
N ILE A 4 3.35 6.59 -1.92
CA ILE A 4 2.89 6.93 -0.58
C ILE A 4 3.95 7.74 0.16
N THR A 5 3.54 8.47 1.19
CA THR A 5 4.44 9.17 2.11
C THR A 5 4.82 8.27 3.30
N PRO A 6 5.89 8.56 4.05
CA PRO A 6 6.21 7.82 5.27
C PRO A 6 5.06 7.79 6.30
N LYS A 7 4.28 8.87 6.40
CA LYS A 7 3.09 8.94 7.27
C LYS A 7 1.99 7.99 6.80
N GLN A 8 1.76 7.90 5.49
CA GLN A 8 0.82 6.94 4.91
C GLN A 8 1.33 5.50 5.10
N ALA A 9 2.63 5.26 4.99
CA ALA A 9 3.22 3.93 5.22
C ALA A 9 2.97 3.43 6.65
N GLU A 10 3.08 4.30 7.66
CA GLU A 10 2.74 3.95 9.04
C GLU A 10 1.26 3.56 9.20
N ARG A 11 0.33 4.33 8.61
CA ARG A 11 -1.10 3.98 8.59
C ARG A 11 -1.31 2.63 7.91
N ILE A 12 -0.72 2.43 6.73
CA ILE A 12 -0.80 1.18 5.97
C ILE A 12 -0.31 -0.01 6.79
N ARG A 13 0.81 0.10 7.51
CA ARG A 13 1.32 -1.00 8.36
C ARG A 13 0.32 -1.41 9.43
N ARG A 14 -0.37 -0.45 10.05
CA ARG A 14 -1.43 -0.73 11.02
C ARG A 14 -2.57 -1.49 10.36
N LEU A 15 -3.02 -1.03 9.20
CA LEU A 15 -4.09 -1.69 8.45
C LEU A 15 -3.73 -3.10 8.00
N VAL A 16 -2.50 -3.32 7.54
CA VAL A 16 -2.04 -4.66 7.18
C VAL A 16 -2.12 -5.58 8.41
N LYS A 17 -1.67 -5.13 9.58
CA LYS A 17 -1.72 -5.93 10.81
C LYS A 17 -3.13 -6.14 11.36
N SER A 18 -4.06 -5.20 11.14
CA SER A 18 -5.39 -5.27 11.75
C SER A 18 -6.49 -5.80 10.83
N LEU A 19 -6.34 -5.65 9.50
CA LEU A 19 -7.42 -5.93 8.53
C LEU A 19 -7.00 -6.92 7.42
N CYS A 20 -5.71 -7.19 7.21
CA CYS A 20 -5.30 -8.06 6.12
C CYS A 20 -5.47 -9.53 6.51
N ALA A 21 -6.49 -10.18 5.94
CA ALA A 21 -6.72 -11.62 6.13
C ALA A 21 -5.56 -12.53 5.70
N ASN A 22 -4.64 -12.01 4.89
CA ASN A 22 -3.46 -12.75 4.41
C ASN A 22 -2.18 -12.43 5.18
N CYS A 23 -2.25 -11.64 6.25
CA CYS A 23 -1.11 -11.28 7.07
C CYS A 23 -1.35 -11.73 8.51
N ASP A 24 -0.47 -12.56 9.05
CA ASP A 24 -0.55 -13.00 10.43
C ASP A 24 -0.04 -11.93 11.43
N GLU A 25 -0.16 -12.22 12.73
CA GLU A 25 0.29 -11.35 13.82
C GLU A 25 1.81 -11.07 13.78
N SER A 26 2.60 -12.03 13.28
CA SER A 26 4.04 -11.89 13.11
C SER A 26 4.39 -10.98 11.92
N GLY A 27 3.42 -10.66 11.05
CA GLY A 27 3.61 -9.90 9.82
C GLY A 27 3.99 -10.76 8.62
N SER A 28 3.84 -12.08 8.72
CA SER A 28 4.11 -13.03 7.64
C SER A 28 2.87 -13.17 6.75
N CYS A 29 3.09 -13.27 5.45
CA CYS A 29 2.05 -13.23 4.44
C CYS A 29 1.76 -14.63 3.91
N LEU A 30 0.56 -15.12 4.16
CA LEU A 30 0.12 -16.46 3.76
C LEU A 30 0.20 -16.70 2.25
N LEU A 31 0.02 -15.66 1.44
CA LEU A 31 0.13 -15.76 -0.02
C LEU A 31 1.57 -15.90 -0.54
N LEU A 32 2.56 -15.69 0.33
CA LEU A 32 3.97 -15.82 0.01
C LEU A 32 4.60 -17.04 0.68
N ASP A 33 3.82 -17.80 1.46
CA ASP A 33 4.30 -18.96 2.20
C ASP A 33 4.69 -20.08 1.21
N ASP A 34 5.97 -20.46 1.25
CA ASP A 34 6.57 -21.55 0.49
C ASP A 34 7.02 -22.71 1.40
N GLY A 35 6.56 -22.72 2.65
CA GLY A 35 7.05 -23.57 3.73
C GLY A 35 7.90 -22.80 4.74
N GLU A 36 8.28 -21.54 4.44
CA GLU A 36 8.89 -20.59 5.36
C GLU A 36 8.06 -19.29 5.45
N GLY A 37 7.97 -18.70 6.64
CA GLY A 37 7.21 -17.48 6.86
C GLY A 37 7.87 -16.24 6.22
N HIS A 38 7.27 -15.70 5.16
CA HIS A 38 7.76 -14.49 4.48
C HIS A 38 7.02 -13.22 4.90
N LYS A 39 7.74 -12.12 5.16
CA LYS A 39 7.09 -10.84 5.49
C LYS A 39 6.22 -10.33 4.35
N CYS A 40 5.04 -9.82 4.69
CA CYS A 40 4.19 -9.14 3.72
C CYS A 40 4.97 -8.01 3.03
N VAL A 41 5.04 -8.03 1.70
CA VAL A 41 5.75 -7.01 0.90
C VAL A 41 5.28 -5.58 1.22
N GLN A 42 4.02 -5.41 1.64
CA GLN A 42 3.51 -4.09 2.00
C GLN A 42 4.04 -3.57 3.34
N LEU A 43 4.39 -4.44 4.30
CA LEU A 43 4.94 -4.02 5.59
C LEU A 43 6.36 -3.45 5.46
N ILE A 44 7.14 -3.97 4.51
CA ILE A 44 8.51 -3.54 4.22
C ILE A 44 8.57 -2.39 3.20
N SER A 45 7.47 -2.08 2.52
CA SER A 45 7.40 -1.03 1.49
C SER A 45 7.16 0.36 2.08
N ILE A 46 8.14 1.26 1.94
CA ILE A 46 8.08 2.61 2.52
C ILE A 46 7.52 3.66 1.54
N TYR A 47 7.79 3.51 0.24
CA TYR A 47 7.54 4.56 -0.77
C TYR A 47 6.43 4.22 -1.77
N GLY A 48 5.86 3.03 -1.70
CA GLY A 48 4.80 2.61 -2.60
C GLY A 48 3.92 1.51 -2.06
N ILE A 49 2.79 1.33 -2.72
CA ILE A 49 1.94 0.14 -2.56
C ILE A 49 2.34 -0.88 -3.62
N TYR A 50 2.78 -2.06 -3.15
CA TYR A 50 3.26 -3.16 -3.99
C TYR A 50 2.45 -4.44 -3.78
N CYS A 51 1.75 -4.59 -2.66
CA CYS A 51 0.86 -5.73 -2.46
C CYS A 51 -0.48 -5.48 -3.17
N ASN A 52 -0.75 -6.24 -4.23
CA ASN A 52 -1.99 -6.14 -5.00
C ASN A 52 -3.22 -6.53 -4.17
N TYR A 53 -3.10 -7.48 -3.23
CA TYR A 53 -4.20 -7.83 -2.33
C TYR A 53 -4.53 -6.65 -1.41
N PHE A 54 -3.52 -6.03 -0.78
CA PHE A 54 -3.72 -4.84 0.03
C PHE A 54 -4.40 -3.73 -0.76
N LEU A 55 -3.92 -3.45 -1.97
CA LEU A 55 -4.45 -2.38 -2.83
C LEU A 55 -5.94 -2.54 -3.13
N ASN A 56 -6.38 -3.76 -3.43
CA ASN A 56 -7.73 -4.01 -3.95
C ASN A 56 -8.73 -4.44 -2.88
N ALA A 57 -8.28 -5.09 -1.80
CA ALA A 57 -9.17 -5.68 -0.80
C ALA A 57 -9.12 -4.96 0.56
N VAL A 58 -7.93 -4.52 0.99
CA VAL A 58 -7.75 -3.96 2.35
C VAL A 58 -7.83 -2.44 2.35
N LEU A 59 -7.09 -1.78 1.47
CA LEU A 59 -7.02 -0.32 1.41
C LEU A 59 -8.39 0.34 1.17
N PRO A 60 -9.29 -0.18 0.30
CA PRO A 60 -10.60 0.45 0.09
C PRO A 60 -11.51 0.40 1.33
N ALA A 61 -11.28 -0.52 2.28
CA ALA A 61 -12.02 -0.54 3.54
C ALA A 61 -11.71 0.70 4.41
N GLU A 62 -10.56 1.34 4.17
CA GLU A 62 -10.09 2.54 4.89
C GLU A 62 -10.20 3.76 3.98
N LYS A 63 -11.46 4.19 3.82
CA LYS A 63 -11.89 5.16 2.82
C LYS A 63 -11.07 6.45 2.81
N GLU A 64 -10.81 7.03 3.99
CA GLU A 64 -10.06 8.29 4.10
C GLU A 64 -8.64 8.16 3.54
N LEU A 65 -7.92 7.10 3.95
CA LEU A 65 -6.56 6.86 3.48
C LEU A 65 -6.53 6.53 1.98
N TYR A 66 -7.50 5.75 1.50
CA TYR A 66 -7.63 5.43 0.09
C TYR A 66 -7.82 6.68 -0.78
N GLU A 67 -8.72 7.57 -0.37
CA GLU A 67 -8.98 8.85 -1.04
C GLU A 67 -7.76 9.78 -1.01
N GLU A 68 -7.09 9.86 0.15
CA GLU A 68 -5.86 10.65 0.33
C GLU A 68 -4.78 10.22 -0.67
N ILE A 69 -4.51 8.91 -0.75
CA ILE A 69 -3.49 8.35 -1.64
C ILE A 69 -3.90 8.52 -3.10
N GLN A 70 -5.17 8.31 -3.45
CA GLN A 70 -5.64 8.52 -4.82
C GLN A 70 -5.46 9.96 -5.29
N LYS A 71 -5.90 10.93 -4.48
CA LYS A 71 -5.81 12.36 -4.81
C LYS A 71 -4.35 12.77 -5.03
N GLN A 72 -3.45 12.35 -4.14
CA GLN A 72 -2.01 12.59 -4.27
C GLN A 72 -1.45 12.05 -5.59
N ASN A 73 -1.81 10.82 -5.96
CA ASN A 73 -1.25 10.16 -7.14
C ASN A 73 -1.82 10.74 -8.45
N LYS A 74 -3.10 11.14 -8.49
CA LYS A 74 -3.69 11.84 -9.65
C LYS A 74 -3.01 13.18 -9.91
N LEU A 75 -2.84 13.99 -8.85
CA LEU A 75 -2.18 15.30 -8.94
C LEU A 75 -0.73 15.20 -9.43
N LYS A 76 -0.01 14.11 -9.10
CA LYS A 76 1.34 13.89 -9.62
C LYS A 76 1.34 13.57 -11.11
N THR A 77 0.47 12.67 -11.56
CA THR A 77 0.35 12.34 -12.99
C THR A 77 0.04 13.60 -13.81
N GLU A 78 -0.87 14.46 -13.34
CA GLU A 78 -1.19 15.71 -14.02
C GLU A 78 0.00 16.69 -14.10
N ARG A 79 0.83 16.76 -13.06
CA ARG A 79 2.04 17.61 -13.06
C ARG A 79 3.11 17.09 -14.01
N THR A 80 3.37 15.78 -14.02
CA THR A 80 4.32 15.16 -14.95
C THR A 80 3.89 15.41 -16.40
N ASN A 81 2.62 15.18 -16.72
CA ASN A 81 2.08 15.38 -18.07
C ASN A 81 2.13 16.85 -18.54
N LYS A 82 2.15 17.82 -17.62
CA LYS A 82 2.33 19.25 -17.95
C LYS A 82 3.80 19.60 -18.21
N ASN A 83 4.71 19.02 -17.44
CA ASN A 83 6.15 19.27 -17.58
C ASN A 83 6.75 18.65 -18.85
N GLU A 84 6.14 17.59 -19.40
CA GLU A 84 6.57 16.97 -20.66
C GLU A 84 6.05 17.70 -21.91
N LYS A 85 5.19 18.71 -21.75
CA LYS A 85 4.57 19.50 -22.84
C LYS A 85 5.12 20.93 -22.96
N LEU A 86 6.16 21.25 -22.20
CA LEU A 86 6.96 22.49 -22.27
C LEU A 86 8.34 22.15 -22.81
#